data_AF-A0A1K1SP83-F1
#
_entry.id   AF-A0A1K1SP83-F1
#
_cell.length_a   1.000
_cell.length_b   1.000
_cell.length_c   1.000
_cell.angle_alpha   90.00
_cell.angle_beta   90.00
_cell.angle_gamma   90.00
#
_symmetry.space_group_name_H-M   'P 1'
#
loop_
_entity.id
_entity.type
_entity.pdbx_description
1 polymer ?
#
loop_
_entity_poly.entity_id
_entity_poly.type
_entity_poly.pdbx_seq_one_letter_code
_entity_poly.pdbx_strand_id
1 'polypeptide(L)'
;MREPGTGGDLGTMSARATEAATLAEVGAVLRELPLPPVEVRLPAELARRAVAAWARDDTTAPEAAETEADRRTRHHAGTLALIGLAVRAHGRREGEDVVVPLPVELAGVAMDAADG
;
A
#
# COMPACT_ATOMS: atom_id res chain seq x y z
N MET A 1 -49.26 20.65 1.64
CA MET A 1 -48.08 20.77 0.76
C MET A 1 -46.89 21.07 1.67
N ARG A 2 -46.12 20.04 2.04
CA ARG A 2 -44.93 20.17 2.91
C ARG A 2 -43.73 19.69 2.09
N GLU A 3 -42.74 20.55 1.95
CA GLU A 3 -41.33 20.20 1.77
C GLU A 3 -40.57 21.13 2.73
N PRO A 4 -39.61 20.61 3.52
CA PRO A 4 -38.23 20.86 3.12
C PRO A 4 -37.25 19.70 3.49
N GLY A 5 -36.65 19.09 2.47
CA GLY A 5 -35.60 18.07 2.60
C GLY A 5 -34.15 18.59 2.60
N THR A 6 -33.88 19.86 2.90
CA THR A 6 -32.52 20.45 2.74
C THR A 6 -31.67 20.44 4.02
N GLY A 7 -32.24 20.07 5.17
CA GLY A 7 -31.50 20.02 6.46
C GLY A 7 -30.69 18.74 6.70
N GLY A 8 -30.97 17.65 5.97
CA GLY A 8 -30.37 16.34 6.22
C GLY A 8 -28.97 16.15 5.62
N ASP A 9 -28.68 16.78 4.50
CA ASP A 9 -27.46 16.50 3.71
C ASP A 9 -26.20 17.14 4.33
N LEU A 10 -26.32 18.38 4.81
CA LEU A 10 -25.23 19.08 5.54
C LEU A 10 -24.94 18.44 6.91
N GLY A 11 -25.97 17.98 7.62
CA GLY A 11 -25.80 17.24 8.88
C GLY A 11 -25.12 15.88 8.68
N THR A 12 -25.45 15.19 7.58
CA THR A 12 -24.86 13.88 7.24
C THR A 12 -23.42 14.01 6.74
N MET A 13 -23.10 15.01 5.91
CA MET A 13 -21.71 15.29 5.51
C MET A 13 -20.82 15.67 6.70
N SER A 14 -21.33 16.46 7.65
CA SER A 14 -20.62 16.80 8.88
C SER A 14 -20.39 15.59 9.78
N ALA A 15 -21.35 14.67 9.85
CA ALA A 15 -21.19 13.40 10.55
C ALA A 15 -20.12 12.53 9.89
N ARG A 16 -20.17 12.33 8.57
CA ARG A 16 -19.16 11.56 7.81
C ARG A 16 -17.75 12.15 7.94
N ALA A 17 -17.61 13.47 7.96
CA ALA A 17 -16.32 14.11 8.17
C ALA A 17 -15.78 13.88 9.58
N THR A 18 -16.65 13.90 10.59
CA THR A 18 -16.30 13.60 11.99
C THR A 18 -15.92 12.13 12.17
N GLU A 19 -16.66 11.22 11.53
CA GLU A 19 -16.35 9.79 11.50
C GLU A 19 -15.00 9.54 10.81
N ALA A 20 -14.74 10.18 9.66
CA ALA A 20 -13.47 10.07 8.96
C ALA A 20 -12.29 10.58 9.81
N ALA A 21 -12.46 11.68 10.55
CA ALA A 21 -11.45 12.19 11.47
C ALA A 21 -11.17 11.18 12.60
N THR A 22 -12.22 10.62 13.20
CA THR A 22 -12.09 9.55 14.21
C THR A 22 -11.32 8.34 13.66
N LEU A 23 -11.63 7.90 12.44
CA LEU A 23 -10.95 6.78 11.79
C LEU A 23 -9.48 7.12 11.46
N ALA A 24 -9.19 8.38 11.10
CA ALA A 24 -7.82 8.84 10.89
C ALA A 24 -6.99 8.82 12.18
N GLU A 25 -7.60 9.16 13.33
CA GLU A 25 -6.95 9.04 14.63
C GLU A 25 -6.62 7.58 14.98
N VAL A 26 -7.53 6.65 14.69
CA VAL A 26 -7.25 5.20 14.83
C VAL A 26 -6.06 4.80 13.96
N GLY A 27 -6.02 5.23 12.70
CA GLY A 27 -4.89 4.97 11.80
C GLY A 27 -3.56 5.54 12.31
N ALA A 28 -3.59 6.75 12.89
CA ALA A 28 -2.41 7.37 13.49
C ALA A 28 -1.90 6.57 14.69
N VAL A 29 -2.80 6.09 15.56
CA VAL A 29 -2.41 5.21 16.69
C VAL A 29 -1.79 3.91 16.18
N LEU A 30 -2.42 3.26 15.20
CA LEU A 30 -1.92 1.99 14.64
C LEU A 30 -0.51 2.14 14.05
N ARG A 31 -0.22 3.27 13.40
CA ARG A 31 1.08 3.57 12.79
C ARG A 31 2.23 3.67 13.81
N GLU A 32 1.93 4.06 15.04
CA GLU A 32 2.93 4.20 16.11
C GLU A 32 3.09 2.93 16.96
N LEU A 33 2.19 1.94 16.79
CA LEU A 33 2.30 0.67 17.51
C LEU A 33 3.42 -0.19 16.92
N PRO A 34 4.22 -0.88 17.75
CA PRO A 34 5.22 -1.84 17.29
C PRO A 34 4.52 -3.15 16.87
N LEU A 35 3.84 -3.12 15.73
CA LEU A 35 3.13 -4.27 15.19
C LEU A 35 4.14 -5.30 14.67
N PRO A 36 4.00 -6.59 15.02
CA PRO A 36 4.86 -7.62 14.46
C PRO A 36 4.60 -7.75 12.95
N PRO A 37 5.62 -8.09 12.15
CA PRO A 37 5.42 -8.39 10.75
C PRO A 37 4.52 -9.61 10.59
N VAL A 38 3.74 -9.63 9.51
CA VAL A 38 2.91 -10.76 9.11
C VAL A 38 3.73 -11.74 8.27
N GLU A 39 3.61 -13.04 8.51
CA GLU A 39 4.23 -14.05 7.65
C GLU A 39 3.38 -14.23 6.38
N VAL A 40 3.98 -13.93 5.24
CA VAL A 40 3.34 -14.04 3.92
C VAL A 40 4.00 -15.16 3.13
N ARG A 41 3.18 -16.00 2.48
CA ARG A 41 3.65 -17.04 1.55
C ARG A 41 3.45 -16.57 0.11
N LEU A 42 4.52 -16.57 -0.66
CA LEU A 42 4.51 -16.19 -2.06
C LEU A 42 5.00 -17.38 -2.90
N PRO A 43 4.39 -17.66 -4.07
CA PRO A 43 4.97 -18.61 -5.02
C PRO A 43 6.41 -18.21 -5.37
N ALA A 44 7.34 -19.16 -5.39
CA ALA A 44 8.77 -18.88 -5.57
C ALA A 44 9.07 -18.09 -6.85
N GLU A 45 8.32 -18.35 -7.92
CA GLU A 45 8.43 -17.62 -9.17
C GLU A 45 8.06 -16.14 -9.01
N LEU A 46 6.98 -15.85 -8.28
CA LEU A 46 6.53 -14.49 -8.03
C LEU A 46 7.51 -13.74 -7.11
N ALA A 47 7.98 -14.42 -6.06
CA ALA A 47 9.01 -13.90 -5.16
C ALA A 47 10.29 -13.51 -5.93
N ARG A 48 10.74 -14.37 -6.86
CA ARG A 48 11.88 -14.09 -7.74
C ARG A 48 11.66 -12.86 -8.62
N ARG A 49 10.47 -12.73 -9.22
CA ARG A 49 10.11 -11.56 -10.04
C ARG A 49 10.08 -10.28 -9.22
N ALA A 50 9.59 -10.32 -7.98
CA ALA A 50 9.60 -9.18 -7.08
C ALA A 50 11.03 -8.73 -6.73
N VAL A 51 11.93 -9.68 -6.44
CA VAL A 51 13.35 -9.39 -6.21
C VAL A 51 14.00 -8.78 -7.45
N ALA A 52 13.72 -9.33 -8.63
CA ALA A 52 14.25 -8.81 -9.89
C ALA A 52 13.75 -7.38 -10.18
N ALA A 53 12.49 -7.08 -9.87
CA ALA A 53 11.90 -5.75 -10.04
C ALA A 53 12.56 -4.71 -9.12
N TRP A 54 12.86 -5.06 -7.87
CA TRP A 54 13.64 -4.22 -6.95
C TRP A 54 15.07 -3.98 -7.43
N ALA A 55 15.72 -5.01 -7.96
CA ALA A 55 17.13 -4.93 -8.37
C ALA A 55 17.37 -4.17 -9.68
N ARG A 56 16.31 -3.70 -10.36
CA ARG A 56 16.47 -2.89 -11.58
C ARG A 56 16.96 -1.50 -11.20
N ASP A 57 18.09 -1.13 -11.76
CA ASP A 57 18.56 0.26 -11.75
C ASP A 57 17.80 1.00 -12.87
N ASP A 58 16.80 1.83 -12.53
CA ASP A 58 16.14 2.71 -13.50
C ASP A 58 17.06 3.92 -13.76
N THR A 59 18.14 3.69 -14.50
CA THR A 59 19.08 4.74 -14.92
C THR A 59 18.58 5.56 -16.11
N THR A 60 17.40 5.26 -16.62
CA THR A 60 16.82 5.95 -17.77
C THR A 60 16.15 7.24 -17.30
N ALA A 61 16.76 8.38 -17.62
CA ALA A 61 16.15 9.68 -17.36
C ALA A 61 14.83 9.80 -18.14
N PRO A 62 13.74 10.29 -17.53
CA PRO A 62 12.50 10.56 -18.26
C PRO A 62 12.76 11.53 -19.42
N GLU A 63 12.36 11.16 -20.63
CA GLU A 63 12.51 12.00 -21.84
C GLU A 63 11.57 13.21 -21.84
N ALA A 64 10.55 13.20 -20.97
CA ALA A 64 9.53 14.24 -20.83
C ALA A 64 9.37 14.70 -19.38
N ALA A 65 8.80 15.90 -19.20
CA ALA A 65 8.41 16.40 -17.89
C ALA A 65 7.39 15.44 -17.25
N GLU A 66 7.71 14.99 -16.04
CA GLU A 66 6.91 14.02 -15.31
C GLU A 66 5.49 14.52 -15.04
N THR A 67 4.49 13.70 -15.40
CA THR A 67 3.09 14.00 -15.06
C THR A 67 2.75 13.58 -13.62
N GLU A 68 1.64 14.08 -13.08
CA GLU A 68 1.14 13.61 -11.78
C GLU A 68 0.80 12.11 -11.76
N ALA A 69 0.32 11.58 -12.89
CA ALA A 69 0.06 10.15 -13.02
C ALA A 69 1.38 9.35 -12.95
N ASP A 70 2.43 9.78 -13.65
CA ASP A 70 3.74 9.13 -13.63
C ASP A 70 4.36 9.14 -12.22
N ARG A 71 4.23 10.27 -11.52
CA ARG A 71 4.69 10.41 -10.13
C ARG A 71 3.98 9.45 -9.18
N ARG A 72 2.66 9.29 -9.31
CA ARG A 72 1.89 8.31 -8.51
C ARG A 72 2.32 6.88 -8.83
N THR A 73 2.42 6.54 -10.12
CA THR A 73 2.90 5.22 -10.57
C THR A 73 4.29 4.91 -10.04
N ARG A 74 5.21 5.88 -10.05
CA ARG A 74 6.57 5.73 -9.53
C ARG A 74 6.60 5.60 -8.01
N HIS A 75 5.81 6.40 -7.28
CA HIS A 75 5.70 6.27 -5.84
C HIS A 75 5.19 4.88 -5.45
N HIS A 76 4.18 4.41 -6.19
CA HIS A 76 3.59 3.10 -6.03
C HIS A 76 4.58 1.97 -6.34
N ALA A 77 5.27 2.05 -7.47
CA ALA A 77 6.33 1.12 -7.85
C ALA A 77 7.47 1.10 -6.81
N GLY A 78 7.84 2.26 -6.25
CA GLY A 78 8.83 2.36 -5.19
C GLY A 78 8.42 1.63 -3.91
N THR A 79 7.17 1.79 -3.48
CA THR A 79 6.66 1.07 -2.30
C THR A 79 6.54 -0.43 -2.56
N LEU A 80 6.11 -0.85 -3.76
CA LEU A 80 6.06 -2.27 -4.14
C LEU A 80 7.46 -2.89 -4.29
N ALA A 81 8.46 -2.11 -4.68
CA ALA A 81 9.84 -2.56 -4.76
C ALA A 81 10.40 -2.91 -3.35
N LEU A 82 9.86 -2.33 -2.27
CA LEU A 82 10.19 -2.72 -0.90
C LEU A 82 9.78 -4.17 -0.58
N ILE A 83 8.78 -4.73 -1.26
CA ILE A 83 8.43 -6.16 -1.14
C ILE A 83 9.58 -7.01 -1.71
N GLY A 84 10.13 -6.62 -2.87
CA GLY A 84 11.29 -7.29 -3.46
C GLY A 84 12.51 -7.24 -2.53
N LEU A 85 12.73 -6.12 -1.85
CA LEU A 85 13.77 -5.99 -0.82
C LEU A 85 13.50 -6.91 0.38
N ALA A 86 12.28 -6.93 0.92
CA ALA A 86 11.89 -7.77 2.05
C ALA A 86 12.07 -9.27 1.73
N VAL A 87 11.63 -9.71 0.54
CA VAL A 87 11.83 -11.07 0.05
C VAL A 87 13.32 -11.41 -0.06
N ARG A 88 14.14 -10.50 -0.59
CA ARG A 88 15.59 -10.71 -0.70
C ARG A 88 16.27 -10.80 0.67
N ALA A 89 15.86 -9.98 1.63
CA ALA A 89 16.51 -9.87 2.94
C ALA A 89 16.07 -10.96 3.93
N HIS A 90 14.79 -11.34 3.89
CA HIS A 90 14.16 -12.17 4.93
C HIS A 90 13.40 -13.38 4.37
N GLY A 91 13.33 -13.54 3.05
CA GLY A 91 12.64 -14.66 2.41
C GLY A 91 13.34 -16.00 2.70
N ARG A 92 12.56 -16.97 3.16
CA ARG A 92 12.97 -18.36 3.37
C ARG A 92 12.21 -19.25 2.38
N ARG A 93 12.93 -20.07 1.62
CA ARG A 93 12.29 -21.03 0.71
C ARG A 93 11.69 -22.20 1.49
N GLU A 94 10.45 -22.53 1.18
CA GLU A 94 9.71 -23.66 1.72
C GLU A 94 8.98 -24.40 0.58
N GLY A 95 9.64 -25.42 0.03
CA GLY A 95 9.15 -26.12 -1.17
C GLY A 95 9.08 -25.18 -2.38
N GLU A 96 7.86 -25.03 -2.91
CA GLU A 96 7.54 -24.18 -4.06
C GLU A 96 7.22 -22.72 -3.66
N ASP A 97 7.24 -22.42 -2.36
CA ASP A 97 6.96 -21.09 -1.84
C ASP A 97 8.21 -20.42 -1.27
N VAL A 98 8.13 -19.10 -1.15
CA VAL A 98 8.99 -18.27 -0.30
C VAL A 98 8.13 -17.66 0.79
N VAL A 99 8.54 -17.87 2.04
CA VAL A 99 7.91 -17.31 3.22
C VAL A 99 8.71 -16.10 3.67
N VAL A 100 8.06 -14.96 3.82
CA VAL A 100 8.70 -13.69 4.17
C VAL A 100 7.91 -13.01 5.29
N PRO A 101 8.57 -12.57 6.38
CA PRO A 101 7.95 -11.64 7.31
C PRO A 101 7.86 -10.26 6.64
N LEU A 102 6.64 -9.75 6.48
CA LEU A 102 6.38 -8.46 5.86
C LEU A 102 5.77 -7.48 6.88
N PRO A 103 6.28 -6.25 7.01
CA PRO A 103 5.62 -5.20 7.79
C PRO A 103 4.15 -5.02 7.35
N VAL A 104 3.25 -4.83 8.31
CA VAL A 104 1.81 -4.73 8.07
C VAL A 104 1.49 -3.59 7.10
N GLU A 105 2.22 -2.48 7.20
CA GLU A 105 2.08 -1.31 6.36
C GLU A 105 2.44 -1.62 4.89
N LEU A 106 3.51 -2.40 4.67
CA LEU A 106 3.90 -2.81 3.33
C LEU A 106 2.91 -3.82 2.73
N ALA A 107 2.38 -4.72 3.55
CA ALA A 107 1.32 -5.63 3.14
C ALA A 107 0.06 -4.85 2.72
N GLY A 108 -0.34 -3.86 3.52
CA GLY A 108 -1.48 -2.98 3.22
C GLY A 108 -1.33 -2.25 1.89
N VAL A 109 -0.21 -1.56 1.69
CA VAL A 109 0.03 -0.84 0.42
C VAL A 109 0.08 -1.80 -0.78
N ALA A 110 0.59 -3.02 -0.61
CA ALA A 110 0.60 -4.04 -1.66
C ALA A 110 -0.80 -4.54 -2.03
N MET A 111 -1.74 -4.53 -1.09
CA MET A 111 -3.14 -4.88 -1.35
C MET A 111 -3.87 -3.74 -2.04
N ASP A 112 -3.72 -2.50 -1.54
CA ASP A 112 -4.28 -1.30 -2.18
C ASP A 112 -3.80 -1.15 -3.64
N ALA A 113 -2.57 -1.61 -3.92
CA ALA A 113 -2.01 -1.70 -5.27
C ALA A 113 -2.76 -2.60 -6.23
N ALA A 114 -3.27 -3.72 -5.71
CA ALA A 114 -3.95 -4.73 -6.50
C ALA A 114 -5.37 -4.29 -6.88
N ASP A 115 -5.96 -3.40 -6.09
CA ASP A 115 -7.33 -2.89 -6.25
C ASP A 115 -7.45 -1.72 -7.25
N GLY A 116 -6.38 -1.42 -7.99
CA GLY A 116 -6.21 -0.25 -8.87
C GLY A 116 -7.41 0.20 -9.70
#